data_AF-A0A5N6EZ55-F1
#
_entry.id   AF-A0A5N6EZ55-F1
#
_cell.length_a   1.000
_cell.length_b   1.000
_cell.length_c   1.000
_cell.angle_alpha   90.00
_cell.angle_beta   90.00
_cell.angle_gamma   90.00
#
_symmetry.space_group_name_H-M   'P 1'
#
loop_
_entity.id
_entity.type
_entity.pdbx_description
1 polymer ?
#
loop_
_entity_poly.entity_id
_entity_poly.type
_entity_poly.pdbx_seq_one_letter_code
_entity_poly.pdbx_strand_id
1 'polypeptide(L)'
;MGNPRQKRKLKSSLPKQKPKRSGILKNGNKKINVLGNAIIAENWDRNLTLTQNYRRLGLSHRLNAPTGGSEKRVTKNGIETVPEDSLHIKSSAQAATKSITLGETKVERDPETGKIIRVIHPEEHEMIEVAGRKVRKSNPLNDPLNDLSDDDMEDAGSQKKTPASAIVEQLERQADKESSAVKAKKPRHMSEREVEWITRLIERHGDNIAAMVRDRKLNPMQQTEGDIKRRIRKFKESQQ
;
A
#
# COMPACT_ATOMS: atom_id res chain seq x y z
N MET A 1 25.02 13.88 41.79
CA MET A 1 26.49 14.10 41.64
C MET A 1 27.31 13.24 42.62
N GLY A 2 26.89 12.01 42.91
CA GLY A 2 27.57 11.13 43.87
C GLY A 2 28.63 10.20 43.26
N ASN A 3 28.65 10.04 41.93
CA ASN A 3 29.49 9.05 41.28
C ASN A 3 30.99 9.47 41.31
N PRO A 4 31.87 8.68 41.96
CA PRO A 4 33.30 9.02 42.07
C PRO A 4 33.98 9.13 40.71
N ARG A 5 33.55 8.35 39.70
CA ARG A 5 34.08 8.45 38.33
C ARG A 5 33.74 9.80 37.69
N GLN A 6 32.52 10.30 37.90
CA GLN A 6 32.12 11.62 37.40
C GLN A 6 32.89 12.73 38.12
N LYS A 7 33.08 12.63 39.45
CA LYS A 7 33.91 13.59 40.21
C LYS A 7 35.36 13.60 39.73
N ARG A 8 35.97 12.44 39.50
CA ARG A 8 37.35 12.34 38.96
C ARG A 8 37.45 12.95 37.55
N LYS A 9 36.47 12.69 36.68
CA LYS A 9 36.38 13.30 35.33
C LYS A 9 36.20 14.82 35.38
N LEU A 10 35.56 15.36 36.41
CA LEU A 10 35.43 16.81 36.60
C LEU A 10 36.72 17.45 37.14
N LYS A 11 37.48 16.73 37.98
CA LYS A 11 38.76 17.18 38.54
C LYS A 11 39.94 17.03 37.57
N SER A 12 39.87 16.14 36.60
CA SER A 12 40.91 16.02 35.58
C SER A 12 40.94 17.29 34.72
N SER A 13 42.12 17.88 34.52
CA SER A 13 42.36 18.99 33.58
C SER A 13 42.19 18.62 32.10
N LEU A 14 41.82 17.36 31.82
CA LEU A 14 41.56 16.84 30.48
C LEU A 14 40.28 17.44 29.88
N PRO A 15 40.29 17.78 28.58
CA PRO A 15 39.09 18.28 27.90
C PRO A 15 37.98 17.21 27.87
N LYS A 16 36.75 17.62 28.18
CA LYS A 16 35.59 16.72 28.12
C LYS A 16 35.25 16.42 26.65
N GLN A 17 35.55 15.21 26.20
CA GLN A 17 35.03 14.69 24.94
C GLN A 17 33.51 14.58 24.99
N LYS A 18 32.83 15.37 24.15
CA LYS A 18 31.39 15.30 23.92
C LYS A 18 31.18 14.94 22.45
N PRO A 19 30.45 13.87 22.12
CA PRO A 19 30.17 13.55 20.72
C PRO A 19 29.41 14.72 20.10
N LYS A 20 29.84 15.15 18.91
CA LYS A 20 29.07 16.11 18.11
C LYS A 20 27.74 15.47 17.78
N ARG A 21 26.64 16.11 18.19
CA ARG A 21 25.27 15.69 17.86
C ARG A 21 24.89 16.13 16.45
N SER A 22 25.72 15.81 15.45
CA SER A 22 25.37 16.04 14.04
C SER A 22 24.15 15.19 13.69
N GLY A 23 23.17 15.78 13.00
CA GLY A 23 21.94 15.08 12.64
C GLY A 23 20.86 15.01 13.74
N ILE A 24 21.06 15.65 14.88
CA ILE A 24 20.05 15.74 15.95
C ILE A 24 19.64 17.21 16.13
N LEU A 25 18.34 17.44 16.33
CA LEU A 25 17.75 18.73 16.67
C LEU A 25 18.01 19.08 18.14
N LYS A 26 17.85 20.35 18.52
CA LYS A 26 18.09 20.80 19.91
C LYS A 26 17.19 20.07 20.93
N ASN A 27 16.01 19.63 20.50
CA ASN A 27 15.04 18.85 21.29
C ASN A 27 15.40 17.35 21.41
N GLY A 28 16.49 16.88 20.79
CA GLY A 28 16.91 15.48 20.84
C GLY A 28 16.37 14.60 19.71
N ASN A 29 15.46 15.12 18.87
CA ASN A 29 14.91 14.37 17.73
C ASN A 29 15.91 14.31 16.58
N LYS A 30 15.88 13.22 15.80
CA LYS A 30 16.72 13.11 14.60
C LYS A 30 16.21 14.07 13.51
N LYS A 31 17.13 14.71 12.79
CA LYS A 31 16.81 15.47 11.58
C LYS A 31 16.40 14.47 10.51
N ILE A 32 15.25 14.72 9.88
CA ILE A 32 14.76 13.90 8.77
C ILE A 32 15.58 14.26 7.54
N ASN A 33 16.35 13.30 7.04
CA ASN A 33 17.01 13.40 5.74
C ASN A 33 16.18 12.60 4.74
N VAL A 34 15.63 13.27 3.74
CA VAL A 34 14.93 12.60 2.65
C VAL A 34 15.99 12.02 1.73
N LEU A 35 16.28 10.74 1.91
CA LEU A 35 17.21 9.98 1.10
C LEU A 35 16.43 9.24 0.00
N GLY A 36 17.01 9.08 -1.19
CA GLY A 36 16.40 8.34 -2.30
C GLY A 36 16.13 9.21 -3.51
N ASN A 37 14.91 9.75 -3.62
CA ASN A 37 14.48 10.52 -4.80
C ASN A 37 14.74 12.03 -4.65
N ALA A 38 15.47 12.61 -5.62
CA ALA A 38 15.76 14.03 -5.69
C ALA A 38 14.48 14.91 -5.77
N ILE A 39 13.48 14.49 -6.54
CA ILE A 39 12.21 15.23 -6.73
C ILE A 39 11.49 15.40 -5.39
N ILE A 40 11.45 14.33 -4.58
CA ILE A 40 10.83 14.37 -3.26
C ILE A 40 11.67 15.22 -2.30
N ALA A 41 13.00 15.11 -2.37
CA ALA A 41 13.90 15.85 -1.51
C ALA A 41 13.82 17.38 -1.74
N GLU A 42 13.69 17.83 -3.00
CA GLU A 42 13.51 19.24 -3.37
C GLU A 42 12.19 19.80 -2.84
N ASN A 43 11.12 19.00 -2.87
CA ASN A 43 9.79 19.42 -2.45
C ASN A 43 9.47 19.13 -0.98
N TRP A 44 10.47 18.75 -0.17
CA TRP A 44 10.27 18.38 1.23
C TRP A 44 10.40 19.57 2.18
N ASP A 45 9.29 19.97 2.81
CA ASP A 45 9.30 21.01 3.85
C ASP A 45 9.63 20.40 5.23
N ARG A 46 10.69 20.90 5.86
CA ARG A 46 11.12 20.41 7.19
C ARG A 46 10.25 20.91 8.35
N ASN A 47 9.41 21.92 8.10
CA ASN A 47 8.52 22.48 9.13
C ASN A 47 7.21 21.70 9.23
N LEU A 48 6.83 21.02 8.14
CA LEU A 48 5.61 20.22 8.08
C LEU A 48 5.84 18.82 8.64
N THR A 49 4.76 18.21 9.13
CA THR A 49 4.79 16.81 9.54
C THR A 49 4.91 15.89 8.32
N LEU A 50 5.36 14.65 8.54
CA LEU A 50 5.45 13.66 7.47
C LEU A 50 4.11 13.47 6.75
N THR A 51 2.99 13.44 7.49
CA THR A 51 1.66 13.25 6.92
C THR A 51 1.25 14.45 6.06
N GLN A 52 1.56 15.66 6.49
CA GLN A 52 1.29 16.90 5.75
C GLN A 52 2.13 17.01 4.48
N ASN A 53 3.41 16.61 4.53
CA ASN A 53 4.28 16.61 3.34
C ASN A 53 3.78 15.64 2.28
N TYR A 54 3.54 14.38 2.64
CA TYR A 54 3.04 13.38 1.69
C TYR A 54 1.70 13.82 1.07
N ARG A 55 0.77 14.35 1.88
CA ARG A 55 -0.47 14.96 1.37
C ARG A 55 -0.22 16.09 0.38
N ARG A 56 0.70 17.02 0.69
CA ARG A 56 1.08 18.12 -0.21
C ARG A 56 1.68 17.61 -1.53
N LEU A 57 2.49 16.56 -1.47
CA LEU A 57 3.07 15.94 -2.66
C LEU A 57 1.98 15.24 -3.51
N GLY A 58 0.84 14.89 -2.93
CA GLY A 58 -0.19 14.07 -3.57
C GLY A 58 0.05 12.56 -3.38
N LEU A 59 0.86 12.19 -2.38
CA LEU A 59 1.21 10.81 -2.06
C LEU A 59 0.53 10.36 -0.75
N SER A 60 0.21 9.07 -0.66
CA SER A 60 -0.26 8.47 0.59
C SER A 60 0.92 8.22 1.54
N HIS A 61 0.83 8.70 2.78
CA HIS A 61 1.86 8.44 3.80
C HIS A 61 1.70 7.08 4.50
N ARG A 62 0.49 6.54 4.52
CA ARG A 62 0.08 5.25 5.08
C ARG A 62 -0.91 4.63 4.10
N LEU A 63 -0.82 3.32 3.92
CA LEU A 63 -1.70 2.55 3.05
C LEU A 63 -3.02 2.21 3.75
N ASN A 64 -2.97 1.95 5.06
CA ASN A 64 -4.16 1.67 5.85
C ASN A 64 -4.76 2.96 6.40
N ALA A 65 -6.06 2.94 6.63
CA ALA A 65 -6.76 4.03 7.31
C ALA A 65 -6.11 4.37 8.66
N PRO A 66 -5.98 5.67 8.98
CA PRO A 66 -5.38 6.10 10.23
C PRO A 66 -6.27 5.72 11.41
N THR A 67 -5.70 5.11 12.43
CA THR A 67 -6.38 4.93 13.72
C THR A 67 -6.51 6.29 14.42
N GLY A 68 -7.74 6.66 14.79
CA GLY A 68 -8.04 7.89 15.51
C GLY A 68 -8.36 9.09 14.60
N GLY A 69 -8.40 10.28 15.19
CA GLY A 69 -8.70 11.52 14.46
C GLY A 69 -7.55 11.95 13.56
N SER A 70 -7.85 12.35 12.32
CA SER A 70 -6.90 13.04 11.45
C SER A 70 -7.14 14.55 11.44
N GLU A 71 -6.09 15.33 11.21
CA GLU A 71 -6.18 16.79 11.12
C GLU A 71 -7.13 17.19 9.97
N LYS A 72 -8.26 17.82 10.33
CA LYS A 72 -9.24 18.38 9.40
C LYS A 72 -8.82 19.79 9.00
N ARG A 73 -8.68 20.06 7.70
CA ARG A 73 -8.35 21.40 7.20
C ARG A 73 -9.61 22.18 6.87
N VAL A 74 -9.60 23.47 7.19
CA VAL A 74 -10.61 24.40 6.72
C VAL A 74 -10.12 24.96 5.37
N THR A 75 -10.81 24.60 4.30
CA THR A 75 -10.66 25.26 2.99
C THR A 75 -11.69 26.38 2.83
N LYS A 76 -11.49 27.21 1.80
CA LYS A 76 -12.44 28.26 1.40
C LYS A 76 -13.87 27.72 1.19
N ASN A 77 -14.01 26.44 0.85
CA ASN A 77 -15.28 25.78 0.56
C ASN A 77 -15.79 24.89 1.72
N GLY A 78 -15.19 25.00 2.92
CA GLY A 78 -15.56 24.20 4.09
C GLY A 78 -14.43 23.28 4.57
N ILE A 79 -14.76 22.34 5.46
CA ILE A 79 -13.79 21.39 6.01
C ILE A 79 -13.47 20.33 4.93
N GLU A 80 -12.18 20.16 4.59
CA GLU A 80 -11.74 19.09 3.68
C GLU A 80 -12.12 17.73 4.27
N THR A 81 -13.16 17.12 3.70
CA THR A 81 -13.48 15.72 3.91
C THR A 81 -12.52 14.93 3.04
N VAL A 82 -11.54 14.28 3.66
CA VAL A 82 -10.71 13.29 2.97
C VAL A 82 -11.65 12.19 2.48
N PRO A 83 -11.61 11.79 1.19
CA PRO A 83 -12.41 10.67 0.71
C PRO A 83 -12.13 9.45 1.58
N GLU A 84 -13.21 8.79 2.01
CA GLU A 84 -13.12 7.57 2.82
C GLU A 84 -12.39 6.51 2.00
N ASP A 85 -11.40 5.86 2.61
CA ASP A 85 -10.67 4.78 1.98
C ASP A 85 -11.61 3.59 1.82
N SER A 86 -11.85 3.16 0.57
CA SER A 86 -12.71 2.02 0.25
C SER A 86 -12.23 0.73 0.91
N LEU A 87 -10.96 0.65 1.29
CA LEU A 87 -10.39 -0.50 1.99
C LEU A 87 -10.58 -0.43 3.52
N HIS A 88 -11.23 0.61 4.05
CA HIS A 88 -11.41 0.76 5.48
C HIS A 88 -12.62 -0.04 6.01
N ILE A 89 -12.33 -1.16 6.66
CA ILE A 89 -13.33 -1.92 7.43
C ILE A 89 -13.77 -1.08 8.63
N LYS A 90 -14.95 -0.47 8.52
CA LYS A 90 -15.61 0.26 9.61
C LYS A 90 -16.16 -0.75 10.62
N SER A 91 -16.16 -0.41 11.91
CA SER A 91 -16.89 -1.23 12.87
C SER A 91 -18.40 -1.14 12.60
N SER A 92 -19.16 -2.18 12.95
CA SER A 92 -20.62 -2.19 12.77
C SER A 92 -21.30 -0.96 13.42
N ALA A 93 -20.77 -0.49 14.55
CA ALA A 93 -21.24 0.73 15.19
C ALA A 93 -21.00 2.00 14.35
N GLN A 94 -19.87 2.09 13.64
CA GLN A 94 -19.54 3.23 12.76
C GLN A 94 -20.26 3.15 11.42
N ALA A 95 -20.59 1.96 10.93
CA ALA A 95 -21.46 1.77 9.76
C ALA A 95 -22.90 2.18 10.10
N ALA A 96 -23.41 1.74 11.25
CA ALA A 96 -24.74 2.10 11.74
C ALA A 96 -24.92 3.61 11.93
N THR A 97 -23.91 4.35 12.41
CA THR A 97 -24.04 5.82 12.53
C THR A 97 -24.08 6.55 11.19
N LYS A 98 -23.52 5.97 10.11
CA LYS A 98 -23.62 6.53 8.76
C LYS A 98 -25.00 6.30 8.14
N SER A 99 -25.68 5.19 8.45
CA SER A 99 -27.03 4.90 7.98
C SER A 99 -28.14 5.57 8.79
N ILE A 100 -27.81 6.22 9.92
CA ILE A 100 -28.74 7.14 10.61
C ILE A 100 -28.90 8.39 9.76
N THR A 101 -29.78 8.29 8.78
CA THR A 101 -30.33 9.44 8.07
C THR A 101 -31.40 10.08 8.98
N LEU A 102 -31.52 11.41 8.93
CA LEU A 102 -32.57 12.13 9.65
C LEU A 102 -33.92 11.77 9.00
N GLY A 103 -34.58 10.73 9.49
CA GLY A 103 -35.85 10.23 8.96
C GLY A 103 -37.05 11.05 9.45
N GLU A 104 -38.03 11.25 8.56
CA GLU A 104 -39.33 11.81 8.91
C GLU A 104 -40.26 10.69 9.40
N THR A 105 -40.88 10.87 10.57
CA THR A 105 -41.78 9.87 11.16
C THR A 105 -43.22 10.35 11.13
N LYS A 106 -44.16 9.47 10.74
CA LYS A 106 -45.60 9.79 10.77
C LYS A 106 -46.12 9.70 12.20
N VAL A 107 -46.76 10.78 12.66
CA VAL A 107 -47.32 10.89 14.02
C VAL A 107 -48.83 11.07 13.93
N GLU A 108 -49.59 10.10 14.43
CA GLU A 108 -51.04 10.21 14.60
C GLU A 108 -51.34 10.96 15.91
N ARG A 109 -52.14 12.03 15.80
CA ARG A 109 -52.57 12.87 16.92
C ARG A 109 -54.08 12.82 17.06
N ASP A 110 -54.52 12.93 18.31
CA ASP A 110 -55.93 12.99 18.67
C ASP A 110 -56.55 14.32 18.16
N PRO A 111 -57.67 14.30 17.43
CA PRO A 111 -58.17 15.49 16.73
C PRO A 111 -58.67 16.59 17.68
N GLU A 112 -59.09 16.24 18.90
CA GLU A 112 -59.65 17.20 19.85
C GLU A 112 -58.61 17.77 20.83
N THR A 113 -57.60 16.99 21.21
CA THR A 113 -56.64 17.36 22.28
C THR A 113 -55.21 17.58 21.78
N GLY A 114 -54.90 17.19 20.54
CA GLY A 114 -53.57 17.31 19.95
C GLY A 114 -52.50 16.41 20.61
N LYS A 115 -52.89 15.53 21.53
CA LYS A 115 -51.97 14.55 22.15
C LYS A 115 -51.54 13.51 21.13
N ILE A 116 -50.28 13.10 21.23
CA ILE A 116 -49.69 12.09 20.36
C ILE A 116 -50.19 10.72 20.80
N ILE A 117 -50.90 10.01 19.93
CA ILE A 117 -51.42 8.66 20.20
C ILE A 117 -50.43 7.61 19.72
N ARG A 118 -49.94 7.76 18.49
CA ARG A 118 -49.08 6.76 17.86
C ARG A 118 -48.01 7.42 17.00
N VAL A 119 -46.79 6.94 17.15
CA VAL A 119 -45.66 7.28 16.29
C VAL A 119 -45.38 6.05 15.44
N ILE A 120 -45.61 6.15 14.12
CA ILE A 120 -45.44 5.03 13.18
C ILE A 120 -44.09 5.22 12.49
N HIS A 121 -43.10 4.42 12.89
CA HIS A 121 -41.81 4.36 12.20
C HIS A 121 -41.94 3.41 11.00
N PRO A 122 -41.54 3.82 9.78
CA PRO A 122 -41.56 2.93 8.62
C PRO A 122 -40.68 1.68 8.82
N GLU A 123 -39.64 1.76 9.65
CA GLU A 123 -38.74 0.64 9.98
C GLU A 123 -39.39 -0.46 10.85
N GLU A 124 -40.55 -0.23 11.47
CA GLU A 124 -41.21 -1.24 12.31
C GLU A 124 -41.66 -2.48 11.52
N HIS A 125 -41.93 -2.34 10.22
CA HIS A 125 -42.32 -3.47 9.35
C HIS A 125 -41.14 -4.36 8.94
N GLU A 126 -39.91 -3.86 9.06
CA GLU A 126 -38.69 -4.57 8.68
C GLU A 126 -38.00 -5.23 9.88
N MET A 127 -38.54 -5.07 11.09
CA MET A 127 -38.01 -5.67 12.32
C MET A 127 -38.78 -6.96 12.68
N ILE A 128 -38.04 -8.02 13.01
CA ILE A 128 -38.56 -9.29 13.53
C ILE A 128 -38.11 -9.47 14.97
N GLU A 129 -38.96 -10.06 15.81
CA GLU A 129 -38.60 -10.45 17.17
C GLU A 129 -37.99 -11.85 17.18
N VAL A 130 -36.69 -11.93 17.46
CA VAL A 130 -35.94 -13.20 17.62
C VAL A 130 -35.47 -13.29 19.07
N ALA A 131 -35.92 -14.31 19.80
CA ALA A 131 -35.58 -14.54 21.21
C ALA A 131 -35.80 -13.29 22.13
N GLY A 132 -36.88 -12.54 21.88
CA GLY A 132 -37.23 -11.33 22.65
C GLY A 132 -36.46 -10.06 22.27
N ARG A 133 -35.62 -10.11 21.23
CA ARG A 133 -34.89 -8.94 20.69
C ARG A 133 -35.45 -8.56 19.32
N LYS A 134 -35.77 -7.28 19.12
CA LYS A 134 -36.12 -6.73 17.78
C LYS A 134 -34.85 -6.61 16.95
N VAL A 135 -34.79 -7.33 15.83
CA VAL A 135 -33.66 -7.35 14.91
C VAL A 135 -34.17 -7.10 13.48
N ARG A 136 -33.34 -6.50 12.62
CA ARG A 136 -33.69 -6.30 11.21
C ARG A 136 -33.86 -7.64 10.50
N LYS A 137 -34.92 -7.75 9.70
CA LYS A 137 -35.23 -8.94 8.89
C LYS A 137 -34.11 -9.29 7.91
N SER A 138 -33.42 -8.29 7.38
CA SER A 138 -32.28 -8.47 6.47
C SER A 138 -31.03 -9.00 7.17
N ASN A 139 -30.83 -8.71 8.47
CA ASN A 139 -29.65 -9.14 9.24
C ASN A 139 -30.03 -9.73 10.62
N PRO A 140 -30.71 -10.89 10.67
CA PRO A 140 -31.25 -11.45 11.91
C PRO A 140 -30.18 -11.93 12.91
N LEU A 141 -28.97 -12.22 12.43
CA LEU A 141 -27.83 -12.63 13.28
C LEU A 141 -26.91 -11.45 13.66
N ASN A 142 -27.21 -10.23 13.17
CA ASN A 142 -26.35 -9.06 13.32
C ASN A 142 -24.90 -9.33 12.87
N ASP A 143 -24.76 -10.00 11.72
CA ASP A 143 -23.48 -10.30 11.10
C ASP A 143 -22.88 -8.99 10.54
N PRO A 144 -21.63 -8.62 10.93
CA PRO A 144 -20.98 -7.41 10.44
C PRO A 144 -20.75 -7.36 8.93
N LEU A 145 -20.81 -8.49 8.21
CA LEU A 145 -20.58 -8.50 6.76
C LEU A 145 -21.81 -8.14 5.93
N ASN A 146 -23.02 -8.31 6.47
CA ASN A 146 -24.26 -8.09 5.71
C ASN A 146 -24.48 -6.60 5.39
N ASP A 147 -24.07 -5.72 6.31
CA ASP A 147 -24.16 -4.25 6.16
C ASP A 147 -23.15 -3.69 5.14
N LEU A 148 -22.13 -4.47 4.73
CA LEU A 148 -21.16 -4.09 3.69
C LEU A 148 -21.64 -4.48 2.28
N SER A 149 -22.64 -5.35 2.17
CA SER A 149 -23.05 -5.93 0.87
C SER A 149 -23.92 -5.02 0.02
N ASP A 150 -24.60 -4.04 0.61
CA ASP A 150 -25.68 -3.28 -0.03
C ASP A 150 -25.23 -1.94 -0.65
N ASP A 151 -24.05 -1.41 -0.26
CA ASP A 151 -23.54 -0.09 -0.70
C ASP A 151 -22.27 -0.19 -1.58
N ASP A 152 -21.56 -1.32 -1.56
CA ASP A 152 -20.25 -1.49 -2.23
C ASP A 152 -20.31 -2.11 -3.64
N MET A 153 -21.47 -2.61 -4.09
CA MET A 153 -21.61 -3.23 -5.43
C MET A 153 -21.81 -2.23 -6.57
N GLU A 154 -22.16 -0.97 -6.28
CA GLU A 154 -22.38 0.07 -7.31
C GLU A 154 -21.18 1.03 -7.52
N ASP A 155 -20.25 1.14 -6.57
CA ASP A 155 -19.14 2.13 -6.65
C ASP A 155 -17.75 1.52 -6.94
N ALA A 156 -17.66 0.20 -7.15
CA ALA A 156 -16.39 -0.48 -7.45
C ALA A 156 -15.77 -0.11 -8.82
N GLY A 157 -16.49 0.63 -9.68
CA GLY A 157 -16.10 0.94 -11.04
C GLY A 157 -15.44 2.30 -11.29
N SER A 158 -15.47 3.24 -10.33
CA SER A 158 -15.06 4.63 -10.61
C SER A 158 -14.15 5.23 -9.54
N GLN A 159 -12.92 4.71 -9.41
CA GLN A 159 -11.85 5.47 -8.78
C GLN A 159 -11.59 6.74 -9.61
N LYS A 160 -12.30 7.82 -9.28
CA LYS A 160 -12.07 9.16 -9.80
C LYS A 160 -10.63 9.52 -9.51
N LYS A 161 -9.77 9.48 -10.53
CA LYS A 161 -8.40 9.99 -10.46
C LYS A 161 -8.50 11.43 -9.98
N THR A 162 -8.08 11.68 -8.75
CA THR A 162 -7.89 13.05 -8.26
C THR A 162 -6.92 13.75 -9.19
N PRO A 163 -7.05 15.09 -9.39
CA PRO A 163 -6.14 15.81 -10.27
C PRO A 163 -4.70 15.54 -9.82
N ALA A 164 -3.92 14.90 -10.69
CA ALA A 164 -2.56 14.51 -10.35
C ALA A 164 -1.76 15.77 -10.00
N SER A 165 -1.16 15.78 -8.81
CA SER A 165 -0.20 16.81 -8.44
C SER A 165 0.93 16.78 -9.48
N ALA A 166 1.43 17.96 -9.90
CA ALA A 166 2.53 18.05 -10.87
C ALA A 166 3.76 17.22 -10.45
N ILE A 167 3.96 17.04 -9.15
CA ILE A 167 5.04 16.23 -8.58
C ILE A 167 4.80 14.73 -8.83
N VAL A 168 3.55 14.26 -8.68
CA VAL A 168 3.18 12.87 -8.96
C VAL A 168 3.40 12.57 -10.44
N GLU A 169 2.98 13.46 -11.33
CA GLU A 169 3.23 13.32 -12.77
C GLU A 169 4.73 13.25 -13.08
N GLN A 170 5.56 14.05 -12.41
CA GLN A 170 7.02 13.98 -12.58
C GLN A 170 7.61 12.63 -12.10
N LEU A 171 7.09 12.10 -10.99
CA LEU A 171 7.49 10.79 -10.46
C LEU A 171 7.06 9.65 -11.38
N GLU A 172 5.86 9.70 -11.94
CA GLU A 172 5.36 8.74 -12.93
C GLU A 172 6.24 8.74 -14.18
N ARG A 173 6.56 9.92 -14.72
CA ARG A 173 7.49 10.06 -15.86
C ARG A 173 8.88 9.50 -15.54
N GLN A 174 9.39 9.68 -14.32
CA GLN A 174 10.66 9.08 -13.90
C GLN A 174 10.56 7.55 -13.86
N ALA A 175 9.49 7.01 -13.28
CA ALA A 175 9.25 5.57 -13.21
C ALA A 175 9.11 4.95 -14.61
N ASP A 176 8.47 5.62 -15.56
CA ASP A 176 8.35 5.17 -16.95
C ASP A 176 9.71 5.09 -17.65
N LYS A 177 10.57 6.09 -17.43
CA LYS A 177 11.94 6.10 -17.95
C LYS A 177 12.78 4.96 -17.35
N GLU A 178 12.71 4.78 -16.03
CA GLU A 178 13.44 3.73 -15.33
C GLU A 178 12.94 2.33 -15.74
N SER A 179 11.63 2.14 -15.89
CA SER A 179 11.05 0.87 -16.35
C SER A 179 11.46 0.56 -17.79
N SER A 180 11.51 1.57 -18.67
CA SER A 180 11.99 1.45 -20.04
C SER A 180 13.48 1.09 -20.07
N ALA A 181 14.29 1.71 -19.20
CA ALA A 181 15.72 1.39 -19.06
C ALA A 181 15.95 -0.05 -18.54
N VAL A 182 15.12 -0.52 -17.60
CA VAL A 182 15.17 -1.92 -17.12
C VAL A 182 14.80 -2.90 -18.23
N LYS A 183 13.78 -2.58 -19.05
CA LYS A 183 13.42 -3.38 -20.23
C LYS A 183 14.53 -3.38 -21.28
N ALA A 184 15.25 -2.28 -21.44
CA ALA A 184 16.38 -2.15 -22.36
C ALA A 184 17.67 -2.86 -21.88
N LYS A 185 17.66 -3.56 -20.74
CA LYS A 185 18.83 -4.33 -20.27
C LYS A 185 19.20 -5.41 -21.30
N LYS A 186 20.49 -5.46 -21.64
CA LYS A 186 21.04 -6.45 -22.59
C LYS A 186 20.60 -7.87 -22.16
N PRO A 187 20.08 -8.70 -23.10
CA PRO A 187 19.74 -10.08 -22.77
C PRO A 187 20.96 -10.83 -22.24
N ARG A 188 20.72 -11.82 -21.37
CA ARG A 188 21.79 -12.69 -20.88
C ARG A 188 22.30 -13.53 -22.06
N HIS A 189 23.59 -13.39 -22.38
CA HIS A 189 24.25 -14.18 -23.40
C HIS A 189 24.84 -15.46 -22.78
N MET A 190 25.08 -16.45 -23.62
CA MET A 190 25.80 -17.67 -23.24
C MET A 190 27.30 -17.41 -23.22
N SER A 191 28.05 -18.15 -22.40
CA SER A 191 29.50 -18.07 -22.44
C SER A 191 30.05 -18.73 -23.71
N GLU A 192 31.22 -18.27 -24.18
CA GLU A 192 31.84 -18.80 -25.42
C GLU A 192 32.05 -20.32 -25.38
N ARG A 193 32.50 -20.84 -24.23
CA ARG A 193 32.70 -22.29 -24.03
C ARG A 193 31.40 -23.08 -24.05
N GLU A 194 30.29 -22.51 -23.57
CA GLU A 194 28.98 -23.15 -23.66
C GLU A 194 28.49 -23.17 -25.11
N VAL A 195 28.77 -22.12 -25.88
CA VAL A 195 28.48 -22.07 -27.31
C VAL A 195 29.24 -23.18 -28.04
N GLU A 196 30.55 -23.28 -27.85
CA GLU A 196 31.37 -24.36 -28.44
C GLU A 196 30.92 -25.76 -28.02
N TRP A 197 30.49 -25.91 -26.77
CA TRP A 197 30.01 -27.19 -26.27
C TRP A 197 28.71 -27.62 -26.95
N ILE A 198 27.78 -26.67 -27.14
CA ILE A 198 26.50 -26.92 -27.81
C ILE A 198 26.69 -27.13 -29.30
N THR A 199 27.58 -26.37 -29.96
CA THR A 199 27.88 -26.57 -31.37
C THR A 199 28.37 -27.99 -31.61
N ARG A 200 29.31 -28.49 -30.80
CA ARG A 200 29.78 -29.88 -30.87
C ARG A 200 28.68 -30.91 -30.63
N LEU A 201 27.76 -30.65 -29.70
CA LEU A 201 26.62 -31.53 -29.46
C LEU A 201 25.66 -31.59 -30.65
N ILE A 202 25.36 -30.44 -31.24
CA ILE A 202 24.49 -30.31 -32.43
C ILE A 202 25.16 -30.96 -33.64
N GLU A 203 26.45 -30.71 -33.88
CA GLU A 203 27.21 -31.32 -34.99
C GLU A 203 27.22 -32.86 -34.90
N ARG A 204 27.32 -33.41 -33.68
CA ARG A 204 27.40 -34.87 -33.47
C ARG A 204 26.04 -35.57 -33.49
N HIS A 205 25.01 -34.98 -32.88
CA HIS A 205 23.72 -35.65 -32.63
C HIS A 205 22.54 -35.00 -33.37
N GLY A 206 22.74 -33.89 -34.08
CA GLY A 206 21.69 -33.14 -34.75
C GLY A 206 20.68 -32.55 -33.77
N ASP A 207 19.40 -32.86 -33.95
CA ASP A 207 18.31 -32.44 -33.04
C ASP A 207 17.94 -33.50 -31.99
N ASN A 208 18.65 -34.63 -31.92
CA ASN A 208 18.33 -35.74 -31.01
C ASN A 208 18.81 -35.49 -29.57
N ILE A 209 18.01 -34.79 -28.77
CA ILE A 209 18.33 -34.42 -27.38
C ILE A 209 18.62 -35.63 -26.49
N ALA A 210 17.86 -36.72 -26.64
CA ALA A 210 18.06 -37.95 -25.86
C ALA A 210 19.44 -38.59 -26.13
N ALA A 211 19.96 -38.45 -27.35
CA ALA A 211 21.30 -38.91 -27.70
C ALA A 211 22.40 -38.02 -27.10
N MET A 212 22.18 -36.70 -27.09
CA MET A 212 23.08 -35.73 -26.46
C MET A 212 23.23 -35.96 -24.95
N VAL A 213 22.13 -36.29 -24.26
CA VAL A 213 22.18 -36.57 -22.82
C VAL A 213 22.97 -37.83 -22.51
N ARG A 214 22.84 -38.86 -23.35
CA ARG A 214 23.55 -40.14 -23.19
C ARG A 214 25.02 -40.07 -23.62
N ASP A 215 25.47 -38.98 -24.23
CA ASP A 215 26.85 -38.84 -24.69
C ASP A 215 27.82 -38.62 -23.53
N ARG A 216 28.48 -39.69 -23.10
CA ARG A 216 29.44 -39.66 -21.98
C ARG A 216 30.68 -38.79 -22.25
N LYS A 217 31.03 -38.54 -23.52
CA LYS A 217 32.22 -37.76 -23.90
C LYS A 217 31.91 -36.27 -23.96
N LEU A 218 30.85 -35.91 -24.68
CA LEU A 218 30.48 -34.51 -24.82
C LEU A 218 29.67 -34.00 -23.63
N ASN A 219 28.91 -34.84 -22.92
CA ASN A 219 28.16 -34.46 -21.71
C ASN A 219 28.77 -35.07 -20.43
N PRO A 220 30.03 -34.71 -20.05
CA PRO A 220 30.70 -35.30 -18.89
C PRO A 220 30.02 -34.93 -17.57
N MET A 221 29.38 -33.76 -17.51
CA MET A 221 28.67 -33.27 -16.33
C MET A 221 27.23 -33.80 -16.21
N GLN A 222 26.82 -34.73 -17.08
CA GLN A 222 25.51 -35.37 -17.03
C GLN A 222 24.35 -34.36 -17.02
N GLN A 223 24.44 -33.33 -17.87
CA GLN A 223 23.37 -32.34 -18.04
C GLN A 223 22.07 -33.01 -18.46
N THR A 224 20.96 -32.56 -17.87
CA THR A 224 19.63 -33.12 -18.09
C THR A 224 19.07 -32.71 -19.45
N GLU A 225 18.08 -33.46 -19.95
CA GLU A 225 17.40 -33.18 -21.23
C GLU A 225 16.83 -31.76 -21.28
N GLY A 226 16.21 -31.31 -20.18
CA GLY A 226 15.62 -29.98 -20.09
C GLY A 226 16.66 -28.85 -20.14
N ASP A 227 17.83 -29.06 -19.55
CA ASP A 227 18.90 -28.06 -19.56
C ASP A 227 19.54 -27.95 -20.96
N ILE A 228 19.87 -29.08 -21.59
CA ILE A 228 20.36 -29.10 -22.98
C ILE A 228 19.35 -28.44 -23.91
N LYS A 229 18.06 -28.76 -23.79
CA LYS A 229 16.99 -28.14 -24.60
C LYS A 229 16.94 -26.63 -24.41
N ARG A 230 17.04 -26.15 -23.16
CA ARG A 230 17.02 -24.72 -22.84
C ARG A 230 18.23 -23.99 -23.42
N ARG A 231 19.40 -24.59 -23.35
CA ARG A 231 20.65 -24.03 -23.86
C ARG A 231 20.70 -24.01 -25.39
N ILE A 232 20.25 -25.07 -26.06
CA ILE A 232 20.10 -25.08 -27.52
C ILE A 232 19.13 -23.99 -27.97
N ARG A 233 17.99 -23.82 -27.27
CA ARG A 233 17.05 -22.74 -27.59
C ARG A 233 17.69 -21.36 -27.49
N LYS A 234 18.40 -21.08 -26.38
CA LYS A 234 19.16 -19.83 -26.21
C LYS A 234 20.23 -19.64 -27.27
N PHE A 235 20.93 -20.71 -27.65
CA PHE A 235 21.93 -20.69 -28.70
C PHE A 235 21.29 -20.31 -30.05
N LYS A 236 20.18 -20.95 -30.44
CA LYS A 236 19.42 -20.62 -31.65
C LYS A 236 18.91 -19.16 -31.63
N GLU A 237 18.38 -18.70 -30.49
CA GLU A 237 17.95 -17.29 -30.28
C GLU A 237 19.12 -16.29 -30.37
N SER A 238 20.35 -16.69 -30.03
CA SER A 238 21.54 -15.84 -30.13
C SER A 238 22.16 -15.75 -31.53
N GLN A 239 21.83 -16.70 -32.41
CA GLN A 239 22.30 -16.75 -33.79
C GLN A 239 21.33 -16.08 -34.79
N GLN A 240 20.10 -15.79 -34.35
CA GLN A 240 19.11 -14.99 -35.07
C GLN A 240 19.27 -13.51 -34.75
#